data_AF-A0A0Q6U0J5-F1
#
_entry.id   AF-A0A0Q6U0J5-F1
#
_cell.length_a   1.000
_cell.length_b   1.000
_cell.length_c   1.000
_cell.angle_alpha   90.00
_cell.angle_beta   90.00
_cell.angle_gamma   90.00
#
_symmetry.space_group_name_H-M   'P 1'
#
loop_
_entity.id
_entity.type
_entity.pdbx_description
1 polymer ?
#
loop_
_entity_poly.entity_id
_entity_poly.type
_entity_poly.pdbx_seq_one_letter_code
_entity_poly.pdbx_strand_id
1 'polypeptide(L)'
;MPELSDQQRRKMAELEPRFAALRLVDALERKMEIVFRCTACGTSRSWRRDVMLGRARRLLGMTMADIQRRTPCPRCGYRMPAMAPSGGVLDPGDLAERFRWEVITALSEAGLNPVDYGYGWRPPATGR
;
A
#
# COMPACT_ATOMS: atom_id res chain seq x y z
N MET A 1 8.19 27.00 -12.27
CA MET A 1 7.10 26.15 -11.75
C MET A 1 6.41 26.96 -10.66
N PRO A 2 5.12 27.31 -10.78
CA PRO A 2 4.44 28.03 -9.71
C PRO A 2 4.41 27.17 -8.44
N GLU A 3 4.63 27.81 -7.30
CA GLU A 3 4.56 27.15 -6.00
C GLU A 3 3.10 26.74 -5.73
N LEU A 4 2.89 25.46 -5.39
CA LEU A 4 1.55 24.99 -5.04
C LEU A 4 1.05 25.75 -3.80
N SER A 5 -0.19 26.20 -3.82
CA SER A 5 -0.81 26.78 -2.64
C SER A 5 -0.94 25.72 -1.53
N ASP A 6 -0.98 26.14 -0.27
CA ASP A 6 -1.12 25.20 0.85
C ASP A 6 -2.41 24.36 0.76
N GLN A 7 -3.48 24.94 0.21
CA GLN A 7 -4.72 24.22 -0.05
C GLN A 7 -4.54 23.12 -1.09
N GLN A 8 -3.81 23.38 -2.18
CA GLN A 8 -3.50 22.36 -3.19
C GLN A 8 -2.62 21.26 -2.60
N ARG A 9 -1.62 21.60 -1.78
CA ARG A 9 -0.78 20.61 -1.09
C ARG A 9 -1.60 19.71 -0.16
N ARG A 10 -2.55 20.29 0.58
CA ARG A 10 -3.46 19.52 1.45
C ARG A 10 -4.33 18.57 0.65
N LYS A 11 -4.98 19.03 -0.42
CA LYS A 11 -5.80 18.18 -1.29
C LYS A 11 -4.99 17.05 -1.93
N MET A 12 -3.75 17.32 -2.35
CA MET A 12 -2.86 16.28 -2.89
C MET A 12 -2.37 15.28 -1.84
N ALA A 13 -2.38 15.65 -0.56
CA ALA A 13 -2.03 14.79 0.56
C ALA A 13 -3.24 13.98 1.09
N GLU A 14 -4.45 14.33 0.68
CA GLU A 14 -5.67 13.67 1.14
C GLU A 14 -5.82 12.32 0.45
N LEU A 15 -5.83 11.25 1.26
CA LEU A 15 -6.08 9.90 0.77
C LEU A 15 -7.58 9.63 0.79
N GLU A 16 -8.05 8.86 -0.20
CA GLU A 16 -9.38 8.27 -0.12
C GLU A 16 -9.47 7.41 1.15
N PRO A 17 -10.54 7.53 1.97
CA PRO A 17 -10.60 6.92 3.29
C PRO A 17 -10.42 5.40 3.32
N ARG A 18 -10.99 4.65 2.37
CA ARG A 18 -10.82 3.18 2.30
C ARG A 18 -9.36 2.85 2.02
N PHE A 19 -8.74 3.53 1.07
CA PHE A 19 -7.32 3.36 0.76
C PHE A 19 -6.41 3.74 1.93
N ALA A 20 -6.70 4.84 2.62
CA ALA A 20 -5.94 5.30 3.79
C ALA A 20 -5.86 4.23 4.90
N ALA A 21 -6.96 3.51 5.10
CA ALA A 21 -7.09 2.46 6.13
C ALA A 21 -6.48 1.11 5.72
N LEU A 22 -6.24 0.85 4.43
CA LEU A 22 -5.63 -0.40 3.97
C LEU A 22 -4.22 -0.55 4.51
N ARG A 23 -3.85 -1.77 4.95
CA ARG A 23 -2.45 -2.09 5.21
C ARG A 23 -1.73 -2.36 3.90
N LEU A 24 -0.40 -2.21 3.90
CA LEU A 24 0.41 -2.53 2.72
C LEU A 24 0.28 -3.99 2.28
N VAL A 25 0.11 -4.92 3.22
CA VAL A 25 -0.15 -6.32 2.90
C VAL A 25 -1.52 -6.54 2.24
N ASP A 26 -2.55 -5.76 2.61
CA ASP A 26 -3.87 -5.84 2.00
C ASP A 26 -3.85 -5.29 0.55
N ALA A 27 -3.03 -4.25 0.31
CA ALA A 27 -2.78 -3.75 -1.05
C ALA A 27 -2.03 -4.77 -1.92
N LEU A 28 -1.07 -5.50 -1.33
CA LEU A 28 -0.36 -6.59 -2.01
C LEU A 28 -1.31 -7.72 -2.40
N GLU A 29 -2.21 -8.15 -1.49
CA GLU A 29 -3.26 -9.14 -1.77
C GLU A 29 -4.16 -8.68 -2.93
N ARG A 30 -4.55 -7.41 -2.94
CA ARG A 30 -5.40 -6.80 -3.98
C ARG A 30 -4.68 -6.50 -5.29
N LYS A 31 -3.42 -6.93 -5.44
CA LYS A 31 -2.58 -6.70 -6.62
C LYS A 31 -2.39 -5.21 -6.96
N MET A 32 -2.44 -4.35 -5.94
CA MET A 32 -2.22 -2.91 -6.10
C MET A 32 -0.73 -2.59 -6.11
N GLU A 33 -0.32 -1.69 -6.99
CA GLU A 33 0.95 -0.97 -6.84
C GLU A 33 0.69 0.35 -6.10
N ILE A 34 1.66 0.83 -5.31
CA ILE A 34 1.52 2.13 -4.64
C ILE A 34 2.40 3.15 -5.33
N VAL A 35 1.80 4.20 -5.88
CA VAL A 35 2.52 5.31 -6.51
C VAL A 35 2.63 6.46 -5.52
N PHE A 36 3.82 7.03 -5.43
CA PHE A 36 4.12 8.19 -4.62
C PHE A 36 4.58 9.33 -5.52
N ARG A 37 4.23 10.57 -5.17
CA ARG A 37 4.74 11.79 -5.81
C ARG A 37 5.14 12.82 -4.76
N CYS A 38 6.32 13.40 -4.93
CA CYS A 38 6.79 14.50 -4.09
C CYS A 38 6.13 15.80 -4.54
N THR A 39 5.48 16.51 -3.62
CA THR A 39 4.86 17.81 -3.90
C THR A 39 5.88 18.95 -4.01
N ALA A 40 7.10 18.77 -3.50
CA ALA A 40 8.16 19.78 -3.57
C ALA A 40 8.97 19.72 -4.87
N CYS A 41 9.51 18.54 -5.22
CA CYS A 41 10.40 18.40 -6.39
C CYS A 41 9.80 17.58 -7.55
N GLY A 42 8.56 17.12 -7.42
CA GLY A 42 7.86 16.36 -8.47
C GLY A 42 8.32 14.93 -8.69
N THR A 43 9.38 14.47 -8.01
CA THR A 43 9.89 13.09 -8.12
C THR A 43 8.81 12.09 -7.76
N SER A 44 8.67 11.05 -8.57
CA SER A 44 7.73 9.96 -8.34
C SER A 44 8.47 8.64 -8.12
N ARG A 45 7.82 7.70 -7.41
CA ARG A 45 8.28 6.31 -7.30
C ARG A 45 7.08 5.39 -7.16
N SER A 46 7.20 4.15 -7.61
CA SER A 46 6.21 3.11 -7.38
C SER A 46 6.78 2.03 -6.47
N TRP A 47 5.91 1.47 -5.63
CA TRP A 47 6.16 0.24 -4.90
C TRP A 47 5.31 -0.84 -5.54
N ARG A 48 5.98 -1.74 -6.26
CA ARG A 48 5.41 -2.98 -6.78
C ARG A 48 5.68 -4.11 -5.79
N ARG A 49 5.18 -5.32 -6.10
CA ARG A 49 5.32 -6.51 -5.25
C ARG A 49 6.74 -6.76 -4.75
N ASP A 50 7.74 -6.68 -5.63
CA ASP A 50 9.16 -6.86 -5.29
C ASP A 50 9.64 -5.83 -4.25
N VAL A 51 9.24 -4.56 -4.38
CA VAL A 51 9.59 -3.51 -3.43
C VAL A 51 8.87 -3.71 -2.10
N MET A 52 7.59 -4.07 -2.14
CA MET A 52 6.77 -4.34 -0.95
C MET A 52 7.34 -5.49 -0.11
N LEU A 53 7.69 -6.60 -0.77
CA LEU A 53 8.24 -7.79 -0.12
C LEU A 53 9.73 -7.65 0.22
N GLY A 54 10.46 -6.77 -0.46
CA GLY A 54 11.86 -6.47 -0.19
C GLY A 54 12.04 -5.30 0.77
N ARG A 55 12.35 -4.13 0.21
CA ARG A 55 12.75 -2.93 0.98
C ARG A 55 11.66 -2.38 1.91
N ALA A 56 10.40 -2.54 1.53
CA ALA A 56 9.26 -2.06 2.32
C ALA A 56 8.67 -3.13 3.24
N ARG A 57 9.29 -4.33 3.36
CA ARG A 57 8.74 -5.47 4.13
C ARG A 57 8.32 -5.12 5.55
N ARG A 58 9.12 -4.28 6.23
CA ARG A 58 8.85 -3.83 7.61
C ARG A 58 7.60 -2.96 7.76
N LEU A 59 7.01 -2.54 6.65
CA LEU A 59 5.82 -1.69 6.58
C LEU A 59 4.57 -2.48 6.20
N LEU A 60 4.68 -3.80 5.92
CA LEU A 60 3.57 -4.63 5.45
C LEU A 60 2.35 -4.58 6.38
N GLY A 61 2.56 -4.52 7.69
CA GLY A 61 1.48 -4.39 8.68
C GLY A 61 0.96 -2.97 8.91
N MET A 62 1.60 -1.94 8.34
CA MET A 62 1.20 -0.53 8.52
C MET A 62 0.13 -0.10 7.53
N THR A 63 -0.73 0.83 7.96
CA THR A 63 -1.73 1.47 7.09
C THR A 63 -1.08 2.41 6.06
N MET A 64 -1.76 2.67 4.94
CA MET A 64 -1.30 3.65 3.96
C MET A 64 -1.15 5.04 4.56
N ALA A 65 -2.05 5.46 5.45
CA ALA A 65 -1.94 6.72 6.18
C ALA A 65 -0.64 6.81 7.01
N ASP A 66 -0.25 5.72 7.67
CA ASP A 66 1.00 5.69 8.46
C ASP A 66 2.24 5.65 7.57
N ILE A 67 2.17 4.96 6.44
CA ILE A 67 3.24 4.92 5.44
C ILE A 67 3.44 6.30 4.83
N GLN A 68 2.36 7.00 4.48
CA GLN A 68 2.39 8.33 3.88
C GLN A 68 3.12 9.32 4.80
N ARG A 69 2.83 9.29 6.11
CA ARG A 69 3.49 10.11 7.13
C ARG A 69 5.00 9.83 7.27
N ARG A 70 5.46 8.64 6.91
CA ARG A 70 6.84 8.16 7.11
C ARG A 70 7.71 8.18 5.87
N THR A 71 7.14 8.42 4.70
CA THR A 71 7.81 8.20 3.41
C THR A 71 8.56 9.46 2.94
N PRO A 72 9.91 9.47 2.97
CA PRO A 72 10.70 10.58 2.45
C PRO A 72 10.90 10.47 0.94
N CYS A 73 11.05 11.63 0.29
CA CYS A 73 11.46 11.76 -1.09
C CYS A 73 12.94 11.39 -1.21
N PRO A 74 13.30 10.46 -2.11
CA PRO A 74 14.70 10.06 -2.29
C PRO A 74 15.58 11.17 -2.91
N ARG A 75 14.97 12.21 -3.50
CA ARG A 75 15.70 13.30 -4.16
C ARG A 75 15.95 14.50 -3.25
N CYS A 76 14.93 14.98 -2.54
CA CYS A 76 15.04 16.22 -1.75
C CYS A 76 14.79 16.03 -0.24
N GLY A 77 14.56 14.80 0.24
CA GLY A 77 14.32 14.52 1.66
C GLY A 77 12.94 14.94 2.18
N TYR A 78 12.20 15.81 1.47
CA TYR A 78 10.84 16.20 1.81
C TYR A 78 9.89 14.99 1.86
N ARG A 79 8.78 15.06 2.59
CA ARG A 79 7.78 13.98 2.56
C ARG A 79 7.18 13.82 1.17
N MET A 80 6.77 12.60 0.80
CA MET A 80 5.98 12.36 -0.41
C MET A 80 4.52 12.16 -0.02
N PRO A 81 3.75 13.24 0.21
CA PRO A 81 2.39 13.10 0.70
C PRO A 81 1.43 12.60 -0.38
N ALA A 82 1.68 12.88 -1.67
CA ALA A 82 0.80 12.35 -2.70
C ALA A 82 1.06 10.84 -2.87
N MET A 83 0.07 10.03 -2.52
CA MET A 83 0.11 8.58 -2.60
C MET A 83 -1.21 8.09 -3.19
N ALA A 84 -1.15 7.13 -4.12
CA ALA A 84 -2.33 6.55 -4.73
C ALA A 84 -2.09 5.08 -5.08
N PRO A 85 -3.14 4.23 -5.07
CA PRO A 85 -3.06 2.93 -5.69
C PRO A 85 -2.99 3.08 -7.22
N SER A 86 -2.25 2.18 -7.86
CA SER A 86 -2.18 2.02 -9.30
C SER A 86 -2.51 0.57 -9.64
N GLY A 87 -3.56 0.37 -10.43
CA GLY A 87 -4.07 -0.97 -10.75
C GLY A 87 -4.63 -1.71 -9.53
N GLY A 88 -4.74 -3.03 -9.67
CA GLY A 88 -5.33 -3.92 -8.66
C GLY A 88 -6.86 -3.95 -8.69
N VAL A 89 -7.45 -4.73 -7.78
CA VAL A 89 -8.91 -4.90 -7.67
C VAL A 89 -9.32 -4.61 -6.23
N LEU A 90 -10.11 -3.56 -6.03
CA LEU A 90 -10.54 -3.13 -4.69
C LEU A 90 -11.45 -4.16 -4.03
N ASP A 91 -12.38 -4.72 -4.81
CA ASP A 91 -13.39 -5.68 -4.38
C ASP A 91 -13.31 -6.93 -5.29
N PRO A 92 -12.47 -7.94 -4.95
CA PRO A 92 -12.13 -9.04 -5.85
C PRO A 92 -13.23 -10.09 -6.04
N GLY A 93 -14.32 -10.05 -5.27
CA GLY A 93 -15.42 -11.00 -5.37
C GLY A 93 -14.93 -12.46 -5.28
N ASP A 94 -15.31 -13.27 -6.26
CA ASP A 94 -14.92 -14.70 -6.35
C ASP A 94 -13.39 -14.90 -6.44
N LEU A 95 -12.63 -13.87 -6.80
CA LEU A 95 -11.16 -13.94 -6.85
C LEU A 95 -10.51 -13.74 -5.48
N ALA A 96 -11.26 -13.36 -4.45
CA ALA A 96 -10.73 -13.04 -3.13
C ALA A 96 -9.92 -14.19 -2.52
N GLU A 97 -10.45 -15.42 -2.59
CA GLU A 97 -9.77 -16.59 -2.05
C GLU A 97 -8.48 -16.90 -2.82
N ARG A 98 -8.51 -16.78 -4.15
CA ARG A 98 -7.31 -16.95 -4.98
C ARG A 98 -6.24 -15.91 -4.62
N PHE A 99 -6.62 -14.64 -4.48
CA PHE A 99 -5.70 -13.56 -4.14
C PHE A 99 -5.10 -13.76 -2.76
N ARG A 100 -5.92 -14.22 -1.79
CA ARG A 100 -5.47 -14.63 -0.46
C ARG A 100 -4.39 -15.72 -0.53
N TRP A 101 -4.60 -16.77 -1.31
CA TRP A 101 -3.58 -17.83 -1.47
C TRP A 101 -2.32 -17.31 -2.16
N GLU A 102 -2.45 -16.50 -3.20
CA GLU A 102 -1.30 -15.92 -3.90
C GLU A 102 -0.44 -15.04 -2.98
N VAL A 103 -1.04 -14.25 -2.08
CA VAL A 103 -0.28 -13.44 -1.12
C VAL A 103 0.34 -14.29 -0.01
N ILE A 104 -0.33 -15.36 0.45
CA ILE A 104 0.24 -16.33 1.40
C ILE A 104 1.52 -16.95 0.83
N THR A 105 1.47 -17.42 -0.41
CA THR A 105 2.63 -17.96 -1.12
C THR A 105 3.71 -16.89 -1.25
N ALA A 106 3.35 -15.67 -1.67
CA ALA A 106 4.27 -14.55 -1.83
C ALA A 106 5.06 -14.20 -0.55
N LEU A 107 4.34 -14.14 0.58
CA LEU A 107 4.94 -13.87 1.89
C LEU A 107 5.88 -15.01 2.28
N SER A 108 5.45 -16.26 2.08
CA SER A 108 6.25 -17.44 2.43
C SER A 108 7.54 -17.52 1.61
N GLU A 109 7.47 -17.28 0.30
CA GLU A 109 8.64 -17.20 -0.59
C GLU A 109 9.60 -16.06 -0.21
N ALA A 110 9.06 -14.96 0.33
CA ALA A 110 9.86 -13.84 0.85
C ALA A 110 10.44 -14.10 2.26
N GLY A 111 10.23 -15.30 2.84
CA GLY A 111 10.69 -15.66 4.18
C GLY A 111 9.91 -14.95 5.30
N LEU A 112 8.68 -14.54 5.03
CA LEU A 112 7.77 -13.88 5.98
C LEU A 112 6.70 -14.87 6.43
N ASN A 113 6.38 -14.88 7.72
CA ASN A 113 5.30 -15.69 8.26
C ASN A 113 3.93 -15.07 7.94
N PRO A 114 3.05 -15.71 7.14
CA PRO A 114 1.75 -15.13 6.79
C PRO A 114 0.83 -14.89 7.99
N VAL A 115 1.02 -15.64 9.09
CA VAL A 115 0.21 -15.50 10.32
C VAL A 115 0.39 -14.11 10.95
N ASP A 116 1.59 -13.54 10.88
CA ASP A 116 1.91 -12.20 11.43
C ASP A 116 1.06 -11.09 10.78
N TYR A 117 0.50 -11.36 9.60
CA TYR A 117 -0.30 -10.42 8.82
C TYR A 117 -1.81 -10.74 8.82
N GLY A 118 -2.24 -11.78 9.53
CA GLY A 118 -3.64 -12.20 9.62
C GLY A 118 -4.07 -13.23 8.58
N TYR A 119 -3.12 -13.92 7.93
CA TYR A 119 -3.41 -15.05 7.03
C TYR A 119 -3.46 -16.41 7.73
N GLY A 120 -3.62 -16.42 9.07
CA GLY A 120 -3.88 -17.65 9.81
C GLY A 120 -5.23 -18.28 9.47
N TRP A 121 -5.52 -19.37 10.17
CA TRP A 121 -6.79 -20.10 10.06
C TRP A 121 -7.98 -19.15 10.24
N ARG A 122 -8.94 -19.22 9.31
CA ARG A 122 -10.24 -18.57 9.44
C ARG A 122 -11.30 -19.65 9.63
N PRO A 123 -12.25 -19.48 10.56
CA PRO A 123 -13.39 -20.38 10.61
C PRO A 123 -14.13 -20.31 9.27
N PRO A 124 -14.67 -21.44 8.77
CA PRO A 124 -15.50 -21.42 7.58
C PRO A 124 -16.63 -20.41 7.79
N ALA A 125 -16.87 -19.57 6.78
CA ALA A 125 -17.96 -18.60 6.82
C ALA A 125 -19.26 -19.37 7.09
N THR A 126 -19.81 -19.21 8.30
CA THR A 126 -21.16 -19.67 8.62
C THR A 126 -22.09 -18.85 7.75
N GLY A 127 -22.46 -19.41 6.60
CA GLY A 127 -23.41 -18.83 5.67
C GLY A 127 -24.67 -18.44 6.44
N ARG A 128 -25.11 -17.20 6.23
CA ARG A 128 -26.41 -16.72 6.68
C ARG A 128 -27.11 -16.08 5.49
#